data_AF-A0A9P8JFG5-F1
#
_entry.id   AF-A0A9P8JFG5-F1
#
_cell.length_a   1.000
_cell.length_b   1.000
_cell.length_c   1.000
_cell.angle_alpha   90.00
_cell.angle_beta   90.00
_cell.angle_gamma   90.00
#
_symmetry.space_group_name_H-M   'P 1'
#
loop_
_entity.id
_entity.type
_entity.pdbx_description
1 polymer ?
#
loop_
_entity_poly.entity_id
_entity_poly.type
_entity_poly.pdbx_seq_one_letter_code
_entity_poly.pdbx_strand_id
1 'polypeptide(L)'
;EFVGSPETMHSLPIDDRLAIANMTTEWGALSGLFPIDGVLQGWLRAKATEAALYEDAALTSSKTSTRFNHQRLDALFEKPLTADKGAKYAKELFLDLESLCPYVSGPNSVKVATPLNELNAQDIKVNKAYLVSCTNSRRSDIAAAAKVFKDAAEANNGVIPKIPSHV
;
A
#
# COMPACT_ATOMS: atom_id res chain seq x y z
N GLU A 1 -12.69 6.40 -8.25
CA GLU A 1 -12.61 4.95 -8.52
C GLU A 1 -11.38 4.71 -9.36
N PHE A 2 -10.59 3.68 -9.05
CA PHE A 2 -9.40 3.29 -9.79
C PHE A 2 -9.74 2.06 -10.63
N VAL A 3 -9.64 2.20 -11.94
CA VAL A 3 -9.89 1.13 -12.92
C VAL A 3 -8.73 1.10 -13.91
N GLY A 4 -8.52 -0.05 -14.53
CA GLY A 4 -7.45 -0.28 -15.49
C GLY A 4 -7.68 -1.60 -16.22
N SER A 5 -6.74 -2.00 -17.07
CA SER A 5 -6.79 -3.34 -17.67
C SER A 5 -6.70 -4.41 -16.57
N PRO A 6 -7.18 -5.64 -16.82
CA PRO A 6 -7.02 -6.75 -15.88
C PRO A 6 -5.56 -6.95 -15.45
N GLU A 7 -4.62 -6.80 -16.39
CA GLU A 7 -3.19 -6.92 -16.15
C GLU A 7 -2.68 -5.83 -15.19
N THR A 8 -3.07 -4.56 -15.43
CA THR A 8 -2.73 -3.44 -14.56
C THR A 8 -3.31 -3.59 -13.16
N MET A 9 -4.56 -4.01 -13.05
CA MET A 9 -5.17 -4.19 -11.72
C MET A 9 -4.51 -5.35 -10.98
N HIS A 10 -4.19 -6.45 -11.67
CA HIS A 10 -3.46 -7.57 -11.09
C HIS A 10 -2.04 -7.23 -10.67
N SER A 11 -1.37 -6.28 -11.33
CA SER A 11 -0.03 -5.83 -10.96
C SER A 11 0.02 -4.95 -9.71
N LEU A 12 -1.13 -4.57 -9.13
CA LEU A 12 -1.23 -3.74 -7.93
C LEU A 12 -1.65 -4.58 -6.71
N PRO A 13 -0.70 -5.02 -5.86
CA PRO A 13 -1.00 -5.66 -4.58
C PRO A 13 -1.91 -4.83 -3.67
N ILE A 14 -2.61 -5.49 -2.74
CA ILE A 14 -3.52 -4.81 -1.81
C ILE A 14 -2.82 -3.76 -0.94
N ASP A 15 -1.57 -4.00 -0.53
CA ASP A 15 -0.81 -3.04 0.26
C ASP A 15 -0.61 -1.71 -0.50
N ASP A 16 -0.35 -1.78 -1.81
CA ASP A 16 -0.19 -0.60 -2.67
C ASP A 16 -1.54 0.11 -2.88
N ARG A 17 -2.62 -0.67 -3.09
CA ARG A 17 -3.97 -0.10 -3.20
C ARG A 17 -4.40 0.63 -1.94
N LEU A 18 -4.05 0.09 -0.76
CA LEU A 18 -4.29 0.75 0.52
C LEU A 18 -3.52 2.06 0.63
N ALA A 19 -2.25 2.07 0.21
CA ALA A 19 -1.44 3.29 0.19
C ALA A 19 -2.03 4.35 -0.76
N ILE A 20 -2.41 3.96 -1.98
CA ILE A 20 -3.03 4.85 -2.97
C ILE A 20 -4.36 5.40 -2.43
N ALA A 21 -5.23 4.53 -1.93
CA ALA A 21 -6.53 4.92 -1.38
C ALA A 21 -6.38 5.89 -0.20
N ASN A 22 -5.42 5.63 0.70
CA ASN A 22 -5.11 6.49 1.84
C ASN A 22 -4.75 7.92 1.40
N MET A 23 -3.91 8.06 0.36
CA MET A 23 -3.40 9.35 -0.11
C MET A 23 -4.37 10.13 -1.02
N THR A 24 -5.58 9.64 -1.24
CA THR A 24 -6.54 10.32 -2.14
C THR A 24 -7.09 11.62 -1.56
N THR A 25 -7.14 11.73 -0.23
CA THR A 25 -7.66 12.94 0.45
C THR A 25 -6.75 14.15 0.25
N GLU A 26 -5.46 13.93 0.07
CA GLU A 26 -4.42 14.92 -0.19
C GLU A 26 -4.60 15.62 -1.54
N TRP A 27 -5.33 14.97 -2.46
CA TRP A 27 -5.71 15.50 -3.77
C TRP A 27 -7.14 16.05 -3.79
N GLY A 28 -7.83 16.06 -2.64
CA GLY A 28 -9.18 16.60 -2.48
C GLY A 28 -10.30 15.62 -2.86
N ALA A 29 -9.99 14.33 -3.05
CA ALA A 29 -11.02 13.32 -3.22
C ALA A 29 -11.66 12.96 -1.87
N LEU A 30 -12.95 12.64 -1.87
CA LEU A 30 -13.65 12.15 -0.69
C LEU A 30 -13.22 10.74 -0.30
N SER A 31 -12.93 9.89 -1.30
CA SER A 31 -12.53 8.50 -1.10
C SER A 31 -11.81 7.95 -2.34
N GLY A 32 -10.81 7.10 -2.10
CA GLY A 32 -10.19 6.24 -3.10
C GLY A 32 -10.82 4.86 -3.08
N LEU A 33 -11.38 4.43 -4.20
CA LEU A 33 -12.07 3.15 -4.33
C LEU A 33 -11.38 2.28 -5.39
N PHE A 34 -10.99 1.07 -5.00
CA PHE A 34 -10.63 -0.01 -5.91
C PHE A 34 -11.78 -1.03 -5.92
N PRO A 35 -12.30 -1.45 -7.08
CA PRO A 35 -13.33 -2.48 -7.15
C PRO A 35 -12.88 -3.83 -6.58
N ILE A 36 -13.84 -4.67 -6.21
CA ILE A 36 -13.56 -6.04 -5.79
C ILE A 36 -13.11 -6.86 -7.01
N ASP A 37 -11.89 -7.38 -6.96
CA ASP A 37 -11.30 -8.24 -7.98
C ASP A 37 -10.66 -9.49 -7.37
N GLY A 38 -10.07 -10.35 -8.21
CA GLY A 38 -9.44 -11.59 -7.78
C GLY A 38 -8.28 -11.38 -6.79
N VAL A 39 -7.54 -10.29 -6.90
CA VAL A 39 -6.44 -9.95 -5.98
C VAL A 39 -6.99 -9.65 -4.59
N LEU A 40 -8.03 -8.81 -4.48
CA LEU A 40 -8.68 -8.53 -3.21
C LEU A 40 -9.32 -9.77 -2.62
N GLN A 41 -10.00 -10.58 -3.44
CA GLN A 41 -10.59 -11.83 -2.97
C GLN A 41 -9.53 -12.77 -2.38
N GLY A 42 -8.41 -12.99 -3.08
CA GLY A 42 -7.31 -13.81 -2.59
C GLY A 42 -6.70 -13.28 -1.29
N TRP A 43 -6.48 -11.97 -1.21
CA TRP A 43 -5.96 -11.34 0.00
C TRP A 43 -6.92 -11.48 1.19
N LEU A 44 -8.22 -11.22 1.00
CA LEU A 44 -9.23 -11.37 2.05
C LEU A 44 -9.32 -12.82 2.55
N ARG A 45 -9.22 -13.81 1.64
CA ARG A 45 -9.19 -15.23 2.01
C ARG A 45 -7.97 -15.57 2.85
N ALA A 46 -6.79 -15.11 2.44
CA ALA A 46 -5.56 -15.32 3.20
C ALA A 46 -5.68 -14.71 4.61
N LYS A 47 -6.27 -13.52 4.73
CA LYS A 47 -6.54 -12.88 6.03
C LYS A 47 -7.57 -13.63 6.87
N ALA A 48 -8.58 -14.25 6.26
CA ALA A 48 -9.57 -15.04 6.99
C ALA A 48 -8.94 -16.32 7.53
N THR A 49 -8.06 -16.97 6.75
CA THR A 49 -7.27 -18.11 7.20
C THR A 49 -6.33 -17.70 8.34
N GLU A 50 -5.61 -16.58 8.19
CA GLU A 50 -4.73 -16.04 9.24
C GLU A 50 -5.51 -15.79 10.54
N ALA A 51 -6.70 -15.15 10.44
CA ALA A 51 -7.55 -14.90 11.59
C ALA A 51 -8.04 -16.18 12.29
N ALA A 52 -8.28 -17.26 11.54
CA ALA A 52 -8.67 -18.56 12.10
C ALA A 52 -7.52 -19.28 12.81
N LEU A 53 -6.26 -19.04 12.41
CA LEU A 53 -5.08 -19.64 13.06
C LEU A 53 -4.77 -19.00 14.43
N TYR A 54 -5.15 -17.75 14.63
CA TYR A 54 -4.88 -16.98 15.85
C TYR A 54 -6.08 -16.94 16.82
N GLU A 55 -7.00 -17.91 16.76
CA GLU A 55 -8.06 -18.04 17.77
C GLU A 55 -7.45 -18.38 19.14
N ASP A 56 -7.28 -17.35 19.98
CA ASP A 56 -6.87 -17.49 21.38
C ASP A 56 -8.13 -17.61 22.26
N ALA A 57 -8.12 -18.51 23.26
CA ALA A 57 -9.24 -18.75 24.17
C ALA A 57 -9.36 -17.71 25.30
N ALA A 58 -8.50 -16.68 25.34
CA ALA A 58 -8.58 -15.62 26.33
C ALA A 58 -9.88 -14.78 26.23
N LEU A 59 -10.39 -14.30 27.37
CA LEU A 59 -11.59 -13.45 27.44
C LEU A 59 -11.46 -12.11 26.68
N THR A 60 -10.23 -11.69 26.39
CA THR A 60 -9.89 -10.48 25.61
C THR A 60 -9.64 -10.77 24.14
N SER A 61 -9.76 -12.04 23.70
CA SER A 61 -9.47 -12.43 22.34
C SER A 61 -10.43 -11.78 21.35
N SER A 62 -9.87 -11.32 20.24
CA SER A 62 -10.68 -10.72 19.18
C SER A 62 -11.62 -11.75 18.57
N LYS A 63 -12.91 -11.43 18.49
CA LYS A 63 -13.90 -12.15 17.70
C LYS A 63 -13.72 -11.90 16.19
N THR A 64 -12.50 -11.82 15.70
CA THR A 64 -12.22 -11.56 14.28
C THR A 64 -12.60 -12.75 13.43
N SER A 65 -12.17 -13.96 13.79
CA SER A 65 -12.47 -15.19 13.04
C SER A 65 -13.96 -15.44 12.85
N THR A 66 -14.79 -15.10 13.84
CA THR A 66 -16.26 -15.25 13.73
C THR A 66 -16.91 -14.19 12.83
N ARG A 67 -16.33 -13.00 12.73
CA ARG A 67 -16.86 -11.89 11.90
C ARG A 67 -16.24 -11.80 10.51
N PHE A 68 -15.05 -12.38 10.35
CA PHE A 68 -14.24 -12.35 9.15
C PHE A 68 -13.78 -13.79 8.85
N ASN A 69 -14.64 -14.53 8.16
CA ASN A 69 -14.43 -15.92 7.79
C ASN A 69 -14.81 -16.16 6.34
N HIS A 70 -14.43 -17.34 5.84
CA HIS A 70 -14.68 -17.77 4.48
C HIS A 70 -16.16 -17.75 4.09
N GLN A 71 -17.07 -18.21 4.96
CA GLN A 71 -18.51 -18.20 4.65
C GLN A 71 -19.06 -16.78 4.41
N ARG A 72 -18.65 -15.80 5.21
CA ARG A 72 -19.05 -14.39 5.02
C ARG A 72 -18.40 -13.78 3.78
N LEU A 73 -17.17 -14.19 3.46
CA LEU A 73 -16.53 -13.79 2.21
C LEU A 73 -17.23 -14.41 0.99
N ASP A 74 -17.74 -15.64 1.07
CA ASP A 74 -18.53 -16.26 -0.01
C ASP A 74 -19.78 -15.43 -0.29
N ALA A 75 -20.52 -15.08 0.76
CA ALA A 75 -21.71 -14.23 0.64
C ALA A 75 -21.37 -12.84 0.08
N LEU A 76 -20.22 -12.26 0.45
CA LEU A 76 -19.75 -10.98 -0.09
C LEU A 76 -19.40 -11.07 -1.58
N PHE A 77 -18.84 -12.20 -2.02
CA PHE A 77 -18.37 -12.38 -3.40
C PHE A 77 -19.45 -12.89 -4.36
N GLU A 78 -20.59 -13.38 -3.85
CA GLU A 78 -21.71 -13.84 -4.67
C GLU A 78 -22.27 -12.72 -5.56
N LYS A 79 -22.32 -11.49 -5.04
CA LYS A 79 -22.84 -10.31 -5.74
C LYS A 79 -21.92 -9.11 -5.51
N PRO A 80 -20.76 -9.07 -6.18
CA PRO A 80 -19.81 -7.97 -6.00
C PRO A 80 -20.45 -6.66 -6.48
N LEU A 81 -20.26 -5.60 -5.70
CA LEU A 81 -20.63 -4.26 -6.12
C LEU A 81 -19.73 -3.83 -7.28
N THR A 82 -20.34 -3.47 -8.40
CA THR A 82 -19.65 -3.02 -9.61
C THR A 82 -20.36 -1.77 -10.15
N ALA A 83 -19.64 -0.95 -10.90
CA ALA A 83 -20.23 0.20 -11.57
C ALA A 83 -21.28 -0.26 -12.59
N ASP A 84 -22.38 0.47 -12.70
CA ASP A 84 -23.43 0.20 -13.68
C ASP A 84 -22.88 0.32 -15.11
N LYS A 85 -23.45 -0.48 -16.02
CA LYS A 85 -23.13 -0.37 -17.45
C LYS A 85 -23.48 1.03 -17.95
N GLY A 86 -22.48 1.77 -18.42
CA GLY A 86 -22.66 3.14 -18.90
C GLY A 86 -22.65 4.20 -17.78
N ALA A 87 -22.15 3.86 -16.59
CA ALA A 87 -21.85 4.83 -15.55
C ALA A 87 -21.06 6.03 -16.13
N LYS A 88 -21.45 7.24 -15.72
CA LYS A 88 -20.81 8.48 -16.17
C LYS A 88 -19.93 9.03 -15.07
N TYR A 89 -18.69 9.35 -15.43
CA TYR A 89 -17.73 9.98 -14.54
C TYR A 89 -17.64 11.47 -14.83
N ALA A 90 -17.53 12.29 -13.77
CA ALA A 90 -17.38 13.74 -13.93
C ALA A 90 -16.04 14.11 -14.60
N LYS A 91 -15.01 13.29 -14.38
CA LYS A 91 -13.68 13.42 -15.00
C LYS A 91 -13.01 12.05 -15.08
N GLU A 92 -12.32 11.82 -16.18
CA GLU A 92 -11.46 10.65 -16.38
C GLU A 92 -10.02 11.12 -16.43
N LEU A 93 -9.16 10.48 -15.64
CA LEU A 93 -7.73 10.74 -15.59
C LEU A 93 -7.01 9.45 -15.94
N PHE A 94 -6.06 9.53 -16.87
CA PHE A 94 -5.29 8.38 -17.32
C PHE A 94 -3.86 8.51 -16.81
N LEU A 95 -3.33 7.41 -16.27
CA LEU A 95 -1.96 7.30 -15.80
C LEU A 95 -1.32 6.10 -16.45
N ASP A 96 -0.25 6.34 -17.19
CA ASP A 96 0.62 5.29 -17.71
C ASP A 96 1.64 4.89 -16.65
N LEU A 97 1.58 3.65 -16.18
CA LEU A 97 2.48 3.15 -15.13
C LEU A 97 3.92 3.01 -15.63
N GLU A 98 4.15 2.86 -16.94
CA GLU A 98 5.51 2.79 -17.51
C GLU A 98 6.23 4.14 -17.46
N SER A 99 5.45 5.23 -17.41
CA SER A 99 5.99 6.59 -17.29
C SER A 99 6.44 6.95 -15.88
N LEU A 100 6.15 6.10 -14.88
CA LEU A 100 6.46 6.38 -13.49
C LEU A 100 7.95 6.14 -13.20
N CYS A 101 8.56 7.10 -12.50
CA CYS A 101 9.84 6.93 -11.83
C CYS A 101 9.65 7.18 -10.33
N PRO A 102 10.64 6.89 -9.48
CA PRO A 102 10.57 7.27 -8.07
C PRO A 102 10.47 8.80 -7.92
N TYR A 103 9.56 9.27 -7.07
CA TYR A 103 9.37 10.68 -6.73
C TYR A 103 9.47 10.88 -5.21
N VAL A 104 9.84 12.09 -4.81
CA VAL A 104 9.79 12.56 -3.43
C VAL A 104 8.85 13.76 -3.36
N SER A 105 7.91 13.74 -2.42
CA SER A 105 7.00 14.86 -2.19
C SER A 105 7.54 15.82 -1.15
N GLY A 106 7.35 17.14 -1.34
CA GLY A 106 7.80 18.17 -0.40
C GLY A 106 8.51 19.35 -1.08
N PRO A 107 9.19 20.22 -0.29
CA PRO A 107 9.42 20.11 1.15
C PRO A 107 8.20 20.51 2.02
N ASN A 108 7.34 21.42 1.54
CA ASN A 108 6.27 22.02 2.35
C ASN A 108 4.85 21.62 1.92
N SER A 109 4.73 20.77 0.89
CA SER A 109 3.44 20.31 0.40
C SER A 109 3.57 18.94 -0.24
N VAL A 110 2.60 18.06 0.04
CA VAL A 110 2.44 16.76 -0.62
C VAL A 110 2.04 16.87 -2.09
N LYS A 111 1.64 18.07 -2.55
CA LYS A 111 1.29 18.34 -3.94
C LYS A 111 2.50 18.67 -4.81
N VAL A 112 3.65 18.95 -4.19
CA VAL A 112 4.91 19.17 -4.89
C VAL A 112 5.63 17.84 -4.92
N ALA A 113 5.85 17.29 -6.12
CA ALA A 113 6.57 16.05 -6.33
C ALA A 113 7.77 16.30 -7.24
N THR A 114 8.97 15.90 -6.79
CA THR A 114 10.23 16.02 -7.55
C THR A 114 10.76 14.63 -7.88
N PRO A 115 11.16 14.36 -9.14
CA PRO A 115 11.81 13.11 -9.50
C PRO A 115 13.04 12.83 -8.63
N LEU A 116 13.21 11.58 -8.19
CA LEU A 116 14.30 11.22 -7.27
C LEU A 116 15.69 11.48 -7.88
N ASN A 117 15.86 11.27 -9.19
CA ASN A 117 17.10 11.55 -9.90
C ASN A 117 17.48 13.04 -9.87
N GLU A 118 16.49 13.94 -9.98
CA GLU A 118 16.70 15.38 -9.87
C GLU A 118 17.01 15.79 -8.42
N LEU A 119 16.29 15.21 -7.45
CA LEU A 119 16.51 15.51 -6.04
C LEU A 119 17.89 15.01 -5.56
N ASN A 120 18.32 13.85 -6.04
CA ASN A 120 19.62 13.26 -5.71
C ASN A 120 20.78 14.17 -6.14
N ALA A 121 20.65 14.91 -7.25
CA ALA A 121 21.65 15.84 -7.72
C ALA A 121 21.83 17.07 -6.80
N GLN A 122 20.88 17.34 -5.91
CA GLN A 122 20.93 18.48 -4.98
C GLN A 122 21.71 18.18 -3.70
N ASP A 123 22.13 16.92 -3.46
CA ASP A 123 22.92 16.48 -2.30
C ASP A 123 22.37 17.00 -0.96
N ILE A 124 21.05 16.87 -0.78
CA ILE A 124 20.37 17.37 0.42
C ILE A 124 20.72 16.48 1.60
N LYS A 125 21.33 17.06 2.63
CA LYS A 125 21.65 16.36 3.88
C LYS A 125 20.38 15.88 4.58
N VAL A 126 20.26 14.57 4.77
CA VAL A 126 19.20 13.95 5.59
C VAL A 126 19.66 13.89 7.04
N ASN A 127 18.98 14.66 7.91
CA ASN A 127 19.26 14.60 9.35
C ASN A 127 18.48 13.49 10.07
N LYS A 128 17.28 13.16 9.58
CA LYS A 128 16.37 12.16 10.16
C LYS A 128 15.60 11.46 9.05
N ALA A 129 15.35 10.18 9.22
CA ALA A 129 14.52 9.38 8.32
C ALA A 129 13.56 8.54 9.17
N TYR A 130 12.28 8.58 8.81
CA TYR A 130 11.22 7.81 9.46
C TYR A 130 10.67 6.81 8.43
N LEU A 131 10.61 5.53 8.83
CA LEU A 131 10.10 4.46 7.96
C LEU A 131 8.60 4.20 8.17
N VAL A 132 8.00 4.85 9.17
CA VAL A 132 6.64 4.55 9.63
C VAL A 132 5.70 5.73 9.41
N SER A 133 4.51 5.43 8.90
CA SER A 133 3.41 6.36 8.71
C SER A 133 2.08 5.59 8.67
N CYS A 134 0.96 6.30 8.53
CA CYS A 134 -0.34 5.67 8.26
C CYS A 134 -0.45 5.07 6.85
N THR A 135 0.39 5.51 5.91
CA THR A 135 0.36 5.11 4.50
C THR A 135 1.18 3.85 4.23
N ASN A 136 2.24 3.62 5.02
CA ASN A 136 3.17 2.49 4.94
C ASN A 136 3.31 1.80 6.31
N SER A 137 4.33 0.96 6.53
CA SER A 137 4.57 0.14 7.74
C SER A 137 3.90 -1.24 7.76
N ARG A 138 3.35 -1.72 6.65
CA ARG A 138 2.94 -3.12 6.53
C ARG A 138 4.17 -4.02 6.49
N ARG A 139 3.95 -5.33 6.67
CA ARG A 139 5.03 -6.33 6.64
C ARG A 139 5.88 -6.24 5.37
N SER A 140 5.25 -6.01 4.22
CA SER A 140 5.89 -5.81 2.92
C SER A 140 6.81 -4.59 2.91
N ASP A 141 6.33 -3.44 3.42
CA ASP A 141 7.10 -2.18 3.51
C ASP A 141 8.37 -2.37 4.37
N ILE A 142 8.23 -2.97 5.56
CA ILE A 142 9.37 -3.21 6.46
C ILE A 142 10.33 -4.25 5.87
N ALA A 143 9.83 -5.26 5.17
CA ALA A 143 10.67 -6.24 4.50
C ALA A 143 11.47 -5.60 3.35
N ALA A 144 10.85 -4.71 2.57
CA ALA A 144 11.53 -3.97 1.51
C ALA A 144 12.63 -3.06 2.08
N ALA A 145 12.33 -2.33 3.17
CA ALA A 145 13.34 -1.53 3.86
C ALA A 145 14.49 -2.38 4.40
N ALA A 146 14.18 -3.52 5.05
CA ALA A 146 15.21 -4.43 5.53
C ALA A 146 16.10 -4.96 4.41
N LYS A 147 15.55 -5.19 3.21
CA LYS A 147 16.33 -5.56 2.02
C LYS A 147 17.32 -4.45 1.65
N VAL A 148 16.89 -3.19 1.60
CA VAL A 148 17.77 -2.04 1.31
C VAL A 148 18.94 -1.97 2.28
N PHE A 149 18.70 -2.20 3.58
CA PHE A 149 19.77 -2.21 4.59
C PHE A 149 20.76 -3.37 4.40
N LYS A 150 20.27 -4.55 4.00
CA LYS A 150 21.13 -5.71 3.71
C LYS A 150 21.99 -5.46 2.47
N ASP A 151 21.39 -4.99 1.38
CA ASP A 151 22.09 -4.67 0.14
C ASP A 151 23.17 -3.60 0.39
N ALA A 152 22.85 -2.58 1.21
CA ALA A 152 23.81 -1.55 1.61
C ALA A 152 24.94 -2.10 2.50
N ALA A 153 24.65 -3.06 3.37
CA ALA A 153 25.67 -3.72 4.18
C ALA A 153 26.63 -4.53 3.30
N GLU A 154 26.10 -5.28 2.33
CA GLU A 154 26.90 -6.04 1.36
C GLU A 154 27.82 -5.13 0.55
N ALA A 155 27.32 -3.99 0.08
CA ALA A 155 28.12 -2.97 -0.61
C ALA A 155 29.21 -2.35 0.29
N ASN A 156 29.00 -2.32 1.61
CA ASN A 156 29.90 -1.75 2.61
C ASN A 156 30.69 -2.81 3.38
N ASN A 157 31.14 -3.88 2.71
CA ASN A 157 31.97 -4.95 3.29
C ASN A 157 31.35 -5.62 4.54
N GLY A 158 30.02 -5.73 4.58
CA GLY A 158 29.28 -6.33 5.69
C GLY A 158 28.98 -5.37 6.85
N VAL A 159 29.35 -4.09 6.76
CA VAL A 159 29.02 -3.10 7.80
C VAL A 159 27.55 -2.70 7.66
N ILE A 160 26.72 -3.19 8.58
CA ILE A 160 25.29 -2.86 8.62
C ILE A 160 25.11 -1.35 8.91
N PRO A 161 24.33 -0.61 8.10
CA PRO A 161 23.99 0.77 8.39
C PRO A 161 23.34 0.90 9.77
N LYS A 162 23.89 1.76 10.62
CA LYS A 162 23.42 1.92 12.00
C LYS A 162 22.18 2.81 12.05
N ILE A 163 21.19 2.39 12.83
CA ILE A 163 20.14 3.28 13.32
C ILE A 163 20.79 4.18 14.40
N PRO A 164 20.60 5.51 14.37
CA PRO A 164 21.13 6.40 15.40
C PRO A 164 20.67 5.96 16.80
N SER A 165 21.53 6.08 17.81
CA SER A 165 21.19 5.72 19.21
C SER A 165 20.14 6.64 19.85
N HIS A 166 19.83 7.77 19.19
CA HIS A 166 18.88 8.78 19.63
C HIS A 166 17.81 8.97 18.55
N VAL A 167 16.92 8.00 18.43
CA VAL A 167 15.62 8.19 17.76
C VAL A 167 14.59 8.46 18.85
#